data_AF-Q85KI1-F1
#
_entry.id   AF-Q85KI1-F1
#
_cell.length_a   1.000
_cell.length_b   1.000
_cell.length_c   1.000
_cell.angle_alpha   90.00
_cell.angle_beta   90.00
_cell.angle_gamma   90.00
#
_symmetry.space_group_name_H-M   'P 1'
#
loop_
_entity.id
_entity.type
_entity.pdbx_description
1 polymer ?
#
loop_
_entity_poly.entity_id
_entity_poly.type
_entity_poly.pdbx_seq_one_letter_code
_entity_poly.pdbx_strand_id
1 'polypeptide(L)'
;FMIEIMLMGEFNYFTFYFNLLLLSATTLYSFRILFSLLKGGKKTSLSKSGETLMGGMLFSLSILSVVVGMGVVDLIFYGGQVFLDSSLIYPMLFVGGGLIIGGLMSSLPLIIYFFFNYINLMWGMNLLLQKLNNMVYYMMEGIWMFYDKGWQEGILLTFMQLMMFKLLGILNTYKNYIFVILILWMLMLSG
;
A
#
# COMPACT_ATOMS: atom_id res chain seq x y z
N PHE A 1 -21.88 -2.42 10.38
CA PHE A 1 -21.96 -3.61 11.25
C PHE A 1 -23.33 -3.84 11.86
N MET A 2 -23.78 -3.18 12.93
CA MET A 2 -25.10 -3.50 13.52
C MET A 2 -26.25 -3.36 12.51
N ILE A 3 -26.35 -2.21 11.82
CA ILE A 3 -27.35 -1.98 10.78
C ILE A 3 -27.23 -3.00 9.62
N GLU A 4 -26.01 -3.36 9.25
CA GLU A 4 -25.76 -4.33 8.19
C GLU A 4 -26.17 -5.76 8.59
N ILE A 5 -25.90 -6.15 9.84
CA ILE A 5 -26.35 -7.42 10.42
C ILE A 5 -27.89 -7.44 10.50
N MET A 6 -28.50 -6.32 10.88
CA MET A 6 -29.97 -6.16 10.91
C MET A 6 -30.59 -6.27 9.51
N LEU A 7 -29.91 -5.83 8.46
CA LEU A 7 -30.40 -5.91 7.07
C LEU A 7 -30.09 -7.25 6.38
N MET A 8 -29.11 -8.03 6.86
CA MET A 8 -28.64 -9.25 6.21
C MET A 8 -29.18 -10.56 6.81
N GLY A 9 -30.02 -10.49 7.86
CA GLY A 9 -30.41 -11.62 8.70
C GLY A 9 -30.96 -12.86 7.97
N GLU A 10 -31.45 -12.71 6.74
CA GLU A 10 -32.11 -13.81 6.01
C GLU A 10 -31.38 -14.31 4.76
N PHE A 11 -30.41 -13.57 4.21
CA PHE A 11 -29.95 -13.83 2.84
C PHE A 11 -28.59 -14.53 2.71
N ASN A 12 -27.70 -14.44 3.71
CA ASN A 12 -26.38 -15.08 3.65
C ASN A 12 -25.79 -15.36 5.05
N TYR A 13 -25.86 -16.62 5.49
CA TYR A 13 -25.30 -17.04 6.78
C TYR A 13 -23.78 -16.78 6.89
N PHE A 14 -23.02 -16.98 5.81
CA PHE A 14 -21.58 -16.77 5.83
C PHE A 14 -21.21 -15.31 6.11
N THR A 15 -21.87 -14.36 5.43
CA THR A 15 -21.62 -12.92 5.62
C THR A 15 -22.12 -12.46 7.00
N PHE A 16 -23.22 -13.04 7.49
CA PHE A 16 -23.74 -12.78 8.83
C PHE A 16 -22.72 -13.16 9.93
N TYR A 17 -22.19 -14.38 9.92
CA TYR A 17 -21.20 -14.82 10.91
C TYR A 17 -19.87 -14.07 10.79
N PHE A 18 -19.44 -13.75 9.57
CA PHE A 18 -18.24 -12.94 9.35
C PHE A 18 -18.40 -11.54 9.94
N ASN A 19 -19.57 -10.91 9.76
CA ASN A 19 -19.88 -9.60 10.32
C ASN A 19 -19.98 -9.62 11.86
N LEU A 20 -20.49 -10.72 12.46
CA LEU A 20 -20.43 -10.92 13.91
C LEU A 20 -18.99 -11.03 14.43
N LEU A 21 -18.12 -11.75 13.71
CA LEU A 21 -16.71 -11.86 14.07
C LEU A 21 -16.02 -10.49 13.99
N LEU A 22 -16.23 -9.75 12.90
CA LEU A 22 -15.71 -8.38 12.77
C LEU A 22 -16.20 -7.48 13.91
N LEU A 23 -17.48 -7.57 14.28
CA LEU A 23 -18.03 -6.83 15.40
C LEU A 23 -17.29 -7.18 16.72
N SER A 24 -17.05 -8.46 17.02
CA SER A 24 -16.27 -8.84 18.21
C SER A 24 -14.80 -8.38 18.16
N ALA A 25 -14.18 -8.34 16.97
CA ALA A 25 -12.84 -7.80 16.80
C ALA A 25 -12.79 -6.27 17.07
N THR A 26 -13.81 -5.52 16.65
CA THR A 26 -13.89 -4.07 16.93
C THR A 26 -14.02 -3.77 18.42
N THR A 27 -14.81 -4.57 19.16
CA THR A 27 -14.97 -4.39 20.60
C THR A 27 -13.67 -4.73 21.34
N LEU A 28 -12.99 -5.81 20.96
CA LEU A 28 -11.67 -6.16 21.49
C LEU A 28 -10.63 -5.06 21.28
N TYR A 29 -10.56 -4.49 20.07
CA TYR A 29 -9.61 -3.42 19.75
C TYR A 29 -9.91 -2.14 20.54
N SER A 30 -11.17 -1.70 20.58
CA SER A 30 -11.59 -0.51 21.32
C SER A 30 -11.29 -0.64 22.82
N PHE A 31 -11.56 -1.81 23.40
CA PHE A 31 -11.27 -2.08 24.81
C PHE A 31 -9.76 -2.09 25.09
N ARG A 32 -8.94 -2.64 24.17
CA ARG A 32 -7.48 -2.61 24.29
C ARG A 32 -6.94 -1.18 24.33
N ILE A 33 -7.45 -0.28 23.48
CA ILE A 33 -7.06 1.14 23.51
C ILE A 33 -7.43 1.76 24.85
N LEU A 34 -8.70 1.63 25.26
CA LEU A 34 -9.19 2.19 26.51
C LEU A 34 -8.36 1.69 27.71
N PHE A 35 -8.08 0.40 27.77
CA PHE A 35 -7.28 -0.20 28.83
C PHE A 35 -5.82 0.25 28.81
N SER A 36 -5.20 0.38 27.63
CA SER A 36 -3.83 0.89 27.49
C SER A 36 -3.69 2.34 27.96
N LEU A 37 -4.71 3.17 27.69
CA LEU A 37 -4.76 4.56 28.13
C LEU A 37 -5.00 4.67 29.64
N LEU A 38 -5.90 3.85 30.20
CA LEU A 38 -6.22 3.87 31.64
C LEU A 38 -5.13 3.24 32.52
N LYS A 39 -4.48 2.16 32.06
CA LYS A 39 -3.35 1.53 32.78
C LYS A 39 -2.01 2.22 32.55
N GLY A 40 -1.92 3.11 31.55
CA GLY A 40 -0.72 3.88 31.22
C GLY A 40 -0.30 4.80 32.38
N GLY A 41 0.47 4.25 33.32
CA GLY A 41 1.10 5.02 34.39
C GLY A 41 2.09 6.05 33.84
N LYS A 42 1.77 7.34 34.04
CA LYS A 42 2.67 8.51 34.08
C LYS A 42 3.93 8.43 33.18
N LYS A 43 3.82 8.69 31.88
CA LYS A 43 4.97 9.14 31.05
C LYS A 43 4.57 10.05 29.90
N THR A 44 3.82 11.11 30.15
CA THR A 44 3.83 12.29 29.29
C THR A 44 3.72 13.52 30.16
N SER A 45 4.70 14.41 30.07
CA SER A 45 4.68 15.74 30.66
C SER A 45 3.43 16.47 30.17
N LEU A 46 2.53 16.85 31.07
CA LEU A 46 1.34 17.65 30.77
C LEU A 46 1.77 18.93 30.04
N SER A 47 1.56 19.00 28.72
CA SER A 47 1.60 20.25 27.97
C SER A 47 0.25 20.95 28.16
N LYS A 48 0.14 21.73 29.23
CA LYS A 48 -0.98 22.66 29.46
C LYS A 48 -0.87 23.83 28.48
N SER A 49 -1.57 23.78 27.36
CA SER A 49 -2.04 24.98 26.63
C SER A 49 -2.83 24.56 25.38
N GLY A 50 -4.16 24.61 25.48
CA GLY A 50 -5.10 24.29 24.39
C GLY A 50 -6.45 23.71 24.85
N GLU A 51 -6.60 23.46 26.16
CA GLU A 51 -7.60 22.55 26.75
C GLU A 51 -9.08 23.00 26.62
N THR A 52 -9.38 24.30 26.51
CA THR A 52 -10.78 24.76 26.55
C THR A 52 -11.48 24.69 25.19
N LEU A 53 -10.84 25.15 24.12
CA LEU A 53 -11.40 25.07 22.76
C LEU A 53 -11.45 23.61 22.27
N MET A 54 -10.37 22.87 22.47
CA MET A 54 -10.32 21.45 22.11
C MET A 54 -11.31 20.63 22.96
N GLY A 55 -11.43 20.91 24.26
CA GLY A 55 -12.41 20.28 25.14
C GLY A 55 -13.85 20.56 24.70
N GLY A 56 -14.16 21.82 24.33
CA GLY A 56 -15.48 22.20 23.80
C GLY A 56 -15.81 21.49 22.49
N MET A 57 -14.85 21.38 21.57
CA MET A 57 -15.04 20.65 20.30
C MET A 57 -15.26 19.15 20.54
N LEU A 58 -14.45 18.51 21.40
CA LEU A 58 -14.61 17.09 21.74
C LEU A 58 -15.95 16.81 22.43
N PHE A 59 -16.40 17.71 23.31
CA PHE A 59 -17.70 17.62 23.96
C PHE A 59 -18.86 17.77 22.96
N SER A 60 -18.74 18.71 22.01
CA SER A 60 -19.76 18.86 20.95
C SER A 60 -19.84 17.62 20.07
N LEU A 61 -18.70 17.01 19.74
CA LEU A 61 -18.64 15.79 18.93
C LEU A 61 -19.22 14.57 19.67
N SER A 62 -18.99 14.44 20.99
CA SER A 62 -19.56 13.33 21.75
C SER A 62 -21.08 13.40 21.82
N ILE A 63 -21.66 14.59 22.05
CA ILE A 63 -23.11 14.79 22.02
C ILE A 63 -23.68 14.50 20.63
N LEU A 64 -23.06 15.06 19.58
CA LEU A 64 -23.51 14.86 18.20
C LEU A 64 -23.48 13.37 17.82
N SER A 65 -22.46 12.61 18.25
CA SER A 65 -22.36 11.18 17.93
C SER A 65 -23.55 10.36 18.45
N VAL A 66 -24.11 10.73 19.61
CA VAL A 66 -25.27 10.04 20.20
C VAL A 66 -26.56 10.49 19.53
N VAL A 67 -26.77 11.81 19.42
CA VAL A 67 -28.03 12.38 18.92
C VAL A 67 -28.23 12.10 17.43
N VAL A 68 -27.19 12.27 16.61
CA VAL A 68 -27.26 11.97 15.18
C VAL A 68 -27.47 10.47 14.96
N GLY A 69 -26.84 9.62 15.77
CA GLY A 69 -27.04 8.18 15.71
C GLY A 69 -28.50 7.77 15.89
N MET A 70 -29.18 8.33 16.90
CA MET A 70 -30.61 8.09 17.13
C MET A 70 -31.46 8.63 15.97
N GLY A 71 -31.26 9.88 15.56
CA GLY A 71 -32.06 10.50 14.50
C GLY A 71 -31.90 9.83 13.14
N VAL A 72 -30.69 9.39 12.78
CA VAL A 72 -30.43 8.70 11.51
C VAL A 72 -31.05 7.30 11.49
N VAL A 73 -31.01 6.57 12.62
CA VAL A 73 -31.67 5.27 12.75
C VAL A 73 -33.18 5.43 12.55
N ASP A 74 -33.80 6.42 13.18
CA ASP A 74 -35.24 6.68 13.02
C ASP A 74 -35.59 7.04 11.57
N LEU A 75 -34.76 7.82 10.88
CA LEU A 75 -34.98 8.17 9.46
C LEU A 75 -34.84 6.96 8.52
N ILE A 76 -33.86 6.08 8.76
CA ILE A 76 -33.62 4.90 7.92
C ILE A 76 -34.76 3.89 8.07
N PHE A 77 -35.28 3.71 9.28
CA PHE A 77 -36.31 2.71 9.57
C PHE A 77 -37.75 3.25 9.55
N TYR A 78 -37.94 4.55 9.28
CA TYR A 78 -39.26 5.18 9.18
C TYR A 78 -40.18 4.55 8.11
N GLY A 79 -39.60 3.83 7.13
CA GLY A 79 -40.33 3.22 6.01
C GLY A 79 -40.41 1.69 6.01
N GLY A 80 -39.78 0.98 6.95
CA GLY A 80 -39.70 -0.49 6.92
C GLY A 80 -39.92 -1.09 8.31
N GLN A 81 -40.87 -2.02 8.43
CA GLN A 81 -40.93 -2.92 9.57
C GLN A 81 -39.70 -3.81 9.54
N VAL A 82 -38.64 -3.43 10.26
CA VAL A 82 -37.57 -4.36 10.61
C VAL A 82 -38.16 -5.30 11.65
N PHE A 83 -38.48 -6.52 11.23
CA PHE A 83 -38.89 -7.58 12.12
C PHE A 83 -37.76 -7.81 13.13
N LEU A 84 -38.03 -7.44 14.39
CA LEU A 84 -37.14 -7.71 15.52
C LEU A 84 -37.23 -9.20 15.83
N ASP A 85 -36.56 -10.03 15.04
CA ASP A 85 -36.39 -11.44 15.38
C ASP A 85 -35.41 -11.59 16.54
N SER A 86 -35.57 -12.68 17.30
CA SER A 86 -34.73 -13.04 18.45
C SER A 86 -33.23 -13.18 18.08
N SER A 87 -32.90 -13.22 16.79
CA SER A 87 -31.56 -13.22 16.23
C SER A 87 -30.78 -11.92 16.49
N LEU A 88 -31.44 -10.83 16.89
CA LEU A 88 -30.78 -9.56 17.24
C LEU A 88 -30.10 -9.56 18.62
N ILE A 89 -30.32 -10.60 19.42
CA ILE A 89 -29.60 -10.80 20.68
C ILE A 89 -28.15 -11.22 20.40
N TYR A 90 -27.88 -11.93 19.30
CA TYR A 90 -26.54 -12.43 18.98
C TYR A 90 -25.49 -11.31 18.89
N PRO A 91 -25.70 -10.22 18.13
CA PRO A 91 -24.73 -9.12 18.10
C PRO A 91 -24.43 -8.53 19.48
N MET A 92 -25.45 -8.34 20.33
CA MET A 92 -25.25 -7.83 21.70
C MET A 92 -24.44 -8.79 22.56
N LEU A 93 -24.70 -10.10 22.46
CA LEU A 93 -23.92 -11.12 23.16
C LEU A 93 -22.47 -11.15 22.68
N PHE A 94 -22.22 -11.00 21.37
CA PHE A 94 -20.86 -10.92 20.82
C PHE A 94 -20.14 -9.64 21.24
N VAL A 95 -20.83 -8.50 21.39
CA VAL A 95 -20.26 -7.29 22.00
C VAL A 95 -19.84 -7.58 23.45
N GLY A 96 -20.75 -8.12 24.27
CA GLY A 96 -20.49 -8.43 25.68
C GLY A 96 -19.37 -9.45 25.88
N GLY A 97 -19.36 -10.52 25.09
CA GLY A 97 -18.31 -11.54 25.09
C GLY A 97 -16.94 -10.95 24.69
N GLY A 98 -16.90 -10.09 23.68
CA GLY A 98 -15.68 -9.41 23.25
C GLY A 98 -15.06 -8.53 24.36
N LEU A 99 -15.89 -7.85 25.16
CA LEU A 99 -15.39 -7.06 26.30
C LEU A 99 -14.75 -7.94 27.38
N ILE A 100 -15.39 -9.06 27.73
CA ILE A 100 -14.87 -10.01 28.74
C ILE A 100 -13.54 -10.62 28.26
N ILE A 101 -13.51 -11.10 27.01
CA ILE A 101 -12.31 -11.69 26.42
C ILE A 101 -11.19 -10.64 26.34
N GLY A 102 -11.50 -9.40 25.95
CA GLY A 102 -10.52 -8.30 25.89
C GLY A 102 -9.89 -7.99 27.25
N GLY A 103 -10.69 -8.00 28.31
CA GLY A 103 -10.22 -7.90 29.68
C GLY A 103 -9.24 -9.00 30.06
N LEU A 104 -9.58 -10.26 29.74
CA LEU A 104 -8.73 -11.41 30.05
C LEU A 104 -7.43 -11.42 29.21
N MET A 105 -7.51 -11.16 27.91
CA MET A 105 -6.35 -11.17 27.01
C MET A 105 -5.31 -10.10 27.37
N SER A 106 -5.72 -9.01 28.01
CA SER A 106 -4.81 -7.96 28.49
C SER A 106 -3.83 -8.43 29.58
N SER A 107 -4.05 -9.62 30.15
CA SER A 107 -3.29 -10.17 31.28
C SER A 107 -2.43 -11.39 30.93
N LEU A 108 -2.52 -11.93 29.71
CA LEU A 108 -1.85 -13.18 29.33
C LEU A 108 -0.46 -12.94 28.71
N PRO A 109 0.60 -13.66 29.14
CA PRO A 109 1.93 -13.51 28.58
C PRO A 109 2.29 -14.57 27.52
N LEU A 110 3.12 -14.13 26.57
CA LEU A 110 4.06 -14.91 25.73
C LEU A 110 3.57 -15.64 24.46
N ILE A 111 2.69 -16.64 24.49
CA ILE A 111 2.36 -17.42 23.26
C ILE A 111 1.62 -16.57 22.20
N ILE A 112 0.87 -15.59 22.69
CA ILE A 112 0.11 -14.63 21.90
C ILE A 112 1.03 -13.58 21.23
N TYR A 113 2.31 -13.47 21.62
CA TYR A 113 3.24 -12.47 21.09
C TYR A 113 3.61 -12.68 19.62
N PHE A 114 3.82 -13.93 19.19
CA PHE A 114 4.17 -14.21 17.78
C PHE A 114 3.01 -13.90 16.84
N PHE A 115 1.80 -14.33 17.20
CA PHE A 115 0.58 -14.04 16.45
C PHE A 115 0.28 -12.52 16.44
N PHE A 116 0.49 -11.83 17.58
CA PHE A 116 0.37 -10.38 17.60
C PHE A 116 1.42 -9.66 16.77
N ASN A 117 2.67 -10.12 16.72
CA ASN A 117 3.67 -9.52 15.84
C ASN A 117 3.27 -9.65 14.38
N TYR A 118 2.72 -10.79 13.99
CA TYR A 118 2.21 -11.00 12.64
C TYR A 118 1.04 -10.06 12.31
N ILE A 119 0.07 -9.91 13.22
CA ILE A 119 -1.03 -8.94 13.06
C ILE A 119 -0.52 -7.49 13.04
N ASN A 120 0.42 -7.14 13.94
CA ASN A 120 1.00 -5.80 14.05
C ASN A 120 1.76 -5.41 12.77
N LEU A 121 2.35 -6.39 12.06
CA LEU A 121 2.98 -6.18 10.75
C LEU A 121 1.97 -6.10 9.60
N MET A 122 0.69 -5.84 9.89
CA MET A 122 -0.42 -5.91 8.92
C MET A 122 -0.37 -7.22 8.13
N TRP A 123 -0.23 -8.35 8.84
CA TRP A 123 -0.17 -9.68 8.22
C TRP A 123 1.04 -9.86 7.28
N GLY A 124 2.05 -9.00 7.41
CA GLY A 124 3.22 -8.94 6.53
C GLY A 124 2.95 -8.31 5.16
N MET A 125 1.75 -7.80 4.90
CA MET A 125 1.38 -7.22 3.59
C MET A 125 2.28 -6.05 3.22
N ASN A 126 2.61 -5.17 4.17
CA ASN A 126 3.49 -4.03 3.92
C ASN A 126 4.89 -4.49 3.45
N LEU A 127 5.44 -5.54 4.07
CA LEU A 127 6.74 -6.10 3.70
C LEU A 127 6.69 -6.77 2.32
N LEU A 128 5.61 -7.48 2.01
CA LEU A 128 5.42 -8.11 0.71
C LEU A 128 5.29 -7.06 -0.41
N LEU A 129 4.44 -6.05 -0.21
CA LEU A 129 4.27 -4.95 -1.16
C LEU A 129 5.58 -4.18 -1.37
N GLN A 130 6.33 -3.93 -0.30
CA GLN A 130 7.64 -3.30 -0.40
C GLN A 130 8.64 -4.13 -1.21
N LYS A 131 8.72 -5.45 -0.98
CA LYS A 131 9.60 -6.35 -1.75
C LYS A 131 9.21 -6.43 -3.21
N LEU A 132 7.92 -6.53 -3.51
CA LEU A 132 7.41 -6.54 -4.88
C LEU A 132 7.73 -5.23 -5.58
N ASN A 133 7.52 -4.09 -4.91
CA ASN A 133 7.82 -2.78 -5.48
C ASN A 133 9.31 -2.61 -5.78
N ASN A 134 10.18 -3.03 -4.84
CA ASN A 134 11.62 -3.02 -5.05
C ASN A 134 12.05 -3.93 -6.20
N MET A 135 11.45 -5.13 -6.33
CA MET A 135 11.74 -6.04 -7.44
C MET A 135 11.37 -5.42 -8.79
N VAL A 136 10.18 -4.79 -8.88
CA VAL A 136 9.74 -4.07 -10.08
C VAL A 136 10.70 -2.93 -10.40
N TYR A 137 11.12 -2.17 -9.39
CA TYR A 137 12.10 -1.09 -9.55
C TYR A 137 13.42 -1.60 -10.12
N TYR A 138 13.98 -2.70 -9.59
CA TYR A 138 15.21 -3.30 -10.11
C TYR A 138 15.07 -3.83 -11.53
N MET A 139 13.91 -4.42 -11.88
CA MET A 139 13.66 -4.84 -13.26
C MET A 139 13.60 -3.65 -14.21
N MET A 140 12.96 -2.55 -13.80
CA MET A 140 12.94 -1.31 -14.57
C MET A 140 14.36 -0.75 -14.73
N GLU A 141 15.12 -0.60 -13.66
CA GLU A 141 16.50 -0.09 -13.70
C GLU A 141 17.39 -0.93 -14.64
N GLY A 142 17.24 -2.26 -14.62
CA GLY A 142 17.92 -3.14 -15.56
C GLY A 142 17.56 -2.85 -17.01
N ILE A 143 16.26 -2.69 -17.33
CA ILE A 143 15.79 -2.35 -18.67
C ILE A 143 16.36 -1.00 -19.14
N TRP A 144 16.37 0.01 -18.26
CA TRP A 144 16.94 1.33 -18.58
C TRP A 144 18.43 1.25 -18.88
N MET A 145 19.20 0.50 -18.08
CA MET A 145 20.62 0.28 -18.36
C MET A 145 20.87 -0.45 -19.69
N PHE A 146 20.05 -1.45 -20.03
CA PHE A 146 20.14 -2.13 -21.33
C PHE A 146 19.81 -1.21 -22.50
N TYR A 147 18.86 -0.30 -22.31
CA TYR A 147 18.45 0.65 -23.36
C TYR A 147 19.53 1.72 -23.59
N ASP A 148 20.01 2.35 -22.52
CA ASP A 148 21.00 3.43 -22.61
C ASP A 148 22.36 2.94 -23.08
N LYS A 149 22.92 1.91 -22.43
CA LYS A 149 24.30 1.47 -22.69
C LYS A 149 24.42 0.30 -23.66
N GLY A 150 23.38 -0.54 -23.75
CA GLY A 150 23.45 -1.80 -24.50
C GLY A 150 23.16 -1.61 -25.98
N TRP A 151 21.95 -1.18 -26.29
CA TRP A 151 21.46 -1.18 -27.67
C TRP A 151 21.82 0.09 -28.43
N GLN A 152 21.57 1.27 -27.86
CA GLN A 152 21.79 2.51 -28.58
C GLN A 152 23.28 2.80 -28.81
N GLU A 153 24.11 2.71 -27.76
CA GLU A 153 25.57 2.90 -27.90
C GLU A 153 26.21 1.84 -28.78
N GLY A 154 25.83 0.56 -28.63
CA GLY A 154 26.39 -0.55 -29.42
C GLY A 154 26.11 -0.43 -30.91
N ILE A 155 24.88 -0.06 -31.29
CA ILE A 155 24.50 0.16 -32.70
C ILE A 155 25.22 1.39 -33.26
N LEU A 156 25.34 2.47 -32.49
CA LEU A 156 25.96 3.71 -32.94
C LEU A 156 27.48 3.52 -33.13
N LEU A 157 28.15 2.83 -32.21
CA LEU A 157 29.58 2.49 -32.31
C LEU A 157 29.87 1.58 -33.51
N THR A 158 29.09 0.53 -33.70
CA THR A 158 29.27 -0.39 -34.84
C THR A 158 29.04 0.34 -36.17
N PHE A 159 28.02 1.21 -36.25
CA PHE A 159 27.78 2.03 -37.44
C PHE A 159 28.92 3.01 -37.71
N MET A 160 29.44 3.71 -36.69
CA MET A 160 30.58 4.63 -36.83
C MET A 160 31.84 3.91 -37.30
N GLN A 161 32.17 2.74 -36.74
CA GLN A 161 33.34 1.96 -37.15
C GLN A 161 33.25 1.54 -38.63
N LEU A 162 32.07 1.08 -39.06
CA LEU A 162 31.84 0.63 -40.43
C LEU A 162 31.94 1.78 -41.43
N MET A 163 31.41 2.95 -41.07
CA MET A 163 31.53 4.18 -41.86
C MET A 163 32.99 4.65 -41.96
N MET A 164 33.73 4.65 -40.85
CA MET A 164 35.15 5.00 -40.85
C MET A 164 35.98 4.06 -41.74
N PHE A 165 35.72 2.75 -41.69
CA PHE A 165 36.44 1.77 -42.48
C PHE A 165 36.22 1.96 -43.99
N LYS A 166 34.97 2.26 -44.39
CA LYS A 166 34.64 2.58 -45.79
C LYS A 166 35.31 3.88 -46.25
N LEU A 167 35.30 4.93 -45.43
CA LEU A 167 35.96 6.19 -45.75
C LEU A 167 37.48 6.02 -45.95
N LEU A 168 38.13 5.25 -45.08
CA LEU A 168 39.55 4.91 -45.21
C LEU A 168 39.84 4.11 -46.50
N GLY A 169 38.99 3.14 -46.84
CA GLY A 169 39.11 2.37 -48.08
C GLY A 169 39.02 3.25 -49.32
N ILE A 170 38.06 4.18 -49.36
CA ILE A 170 37.90 5.15 -50.45
C ILE A 170 39.11 6.08 -50.55
N LEU A 171 39.61 6.59 -49.42
CA LEU A 171 40.82 7.42 -49.39
C LEU A 171 42.04 6.68 -49.97
N ASN A 172 42.15 5.39 -49.69
CA ASN A 172 43.26 4.57 -50.18
C ASN A 172 43.17 4.29 -51.67
N THR A 173 41.96 4.10 -52.23
CA THR A 173 41.78 3.96 -53.68
C THR A 173 42.13 5.26 -54.40
N TYR A 174 41.72 6.43 -53.89
CA TYR A 174 42.10 7.72 -54.48
C TYR A 174 43.61 7.96 -54.46
N LYS A 175 44.33 7.57 -53.40
CA LYS A 175 45.80 7.61 -53.38
C LYS A 175 46.41 6.79 -54.52
N ASN A 176 45.89 5.60 -54.77
CA ASN A 176 46.37 4.75 -55.86
C ASN A 176 46.09 5.35 -57.24
N TYR A 177 44.91 5.95 -57.46
CA TYR A 177 44.61 6.63 -58.72
C TYR A 177 45.51 7.84 -58.98
N ILE A 178 45.79 8.65 -57.95
CA ILE A 178 46.74 9.77 -58.07
C ILE A 178 48.13 9.25 -58.44
N PHE A 179 48.59 8.17 -57.81
CA PHE A 179 49.88 7.54 -58.15
C PHE A 179 49.93 7.06 -59.60
N VAL A 180 48.88 6.42 -60.10
CA VAL A 180 48.80 5.95 -61.49
C VAL A 180 48.84 7.12 -62.48
N ILE A 181 48.12 8.21 -62.20
CA ILE A 181 48.15 9.42 -63.04
C ILE A 181 49.55 10.04 -63.06
N LEU A 182 50.24 10.07 -61.92
CA LEU A 182 51.59 10.62 -61.80
C LEU A 182 52.62 9.78 -62.58
N ILE A 183 52.49 8.44 -62.55
CA ILE A 183 53.30 7.51 -63.34
C ILE A 183 53.04 7.69 -64.84
N LEU A 184 51.77 7.78 -65.26
CA LEU A 184 51.40 8.03 -66.66
C LEU A 184 51.95 9.38 -67.16
N TRP A 185 51.92 10.41 -66.31
CA TRP A 185 52.47 11.73 -66.65
C TRP A 185 54.01 11.70 -66.77
N MET A 186 54.70 10.98 -65.89
CA MET A 186 56.15 10.77 -66.00
C MET A 186 56.53 10.01 -67.27
N LEU A 187 55.74 9.00 -67.67
CA LEU A 187 55.96 8.26 -68.91
C LEU A 187 55.78 9.13 -70.16
N MET A 188 54.75 9.98 -70.19
CA MET A 188 54.50 10.94 -71.28
C MET A 188 55.63 11.96 -71.47
N LEU A 189 56.37 12.30 -70.41
CA LEU A 189 57.52 13.20 -70.48
C LEU A 189 58.81 12.50 -70.95
N SER A 190 58.83 11.17 -70.95
CA SER A 190 60.01 10.34 -71.23
C SER A 190 60.07 9.75 -72.65
N GLY A 191 59.04 9.99 -73.47
CA GLY A 191 59.01 9.64 -74.89
C GLY A 191 59.05 10.89 -75.77
#